data_AF-A0A117S5N8-F1
#
_entry.id   AF-A0A117S5N8-F1
#
_cell.length_a   1.000
_cell.length_b   1.000
_cell.length_c   1.000
_cell.angle_alpha   90.00
_cell.angle_beta   90.00
_cell.angle_gamma   90.00
#
_symmetry.space_group_name_H-M   'P 1'
#
loop_
_entity.id
_entity.type
_entity.pdbx_description
1 polymer ?
#
loop_
_entity_poly.entity_id
_entity_poly.type
_entity_poly.pdbx_seq_one_letter_code
_entity_poly.pdbx_strand_id
1 'polypeptide(L)'
;MKKIFFMALILGLLLVTMLGCETKAEDEKDNSSINNHTVQKIYKVPIEKIKKQYSIEDFNELYTEYLKLNNIDIKTSAEDDKTGMSKEDQLKYYTISDITPENVKKEIGCQIFKVNYTCESYVIYKGEFFPIGFGFGGYGVVTLTTCDFDEDGQKDLIYTFSWGSGLHRSHIGIFDFSEKKETWLDFVQLNEDIVLEKLSDSIFNVYTTDLELKEKLNYTRYIIAPKKIVAKVIAKRGSVEVTPLK
;
A
#
# COMPACT_ATOMS: atom_id res chain seq x y z
N MET A 1 13.36 -41.82 -54.84
CA MET A 1 12.27 -41.50 -55.78
C MET A 1 11.20 -40.73 -55.00
N LYS A 2 11.12 -39.40 -55.19
CA LYS A 2 10.01 -38.65 -55.84
C LYS A 2 8.66 -38.80 -55.09
N LYS A 3 7.89 -37.76 -54.74
CA LYS A 3 7.93 -36.31 -54.96
C LYS A 3 6.79 -35.69 -54.11
N ILE A 4 6.97 -34.41 -53.79
CA ILE A 4 6.03 -33.44 -53.22
C ILE A 4 4.94 -33.06 -54.25
N PHE A 5 3.72 -32.75 -53.80
CA PHE A 5 2.68 -31.96 -54.49
C PHE A 5 1.92 -31.14 -53.41
N PHE A 6 2.03 -29.80 -53.33
CA PHE A 6 1.29 -28.73 -54.05
C PHE A 6 -0.23 -28.75 -53.71
N MET A 7 -0.94 -27.66 -53.38
CA MET A 7 -0.85 -26.26 -53.81
C MET A 7 -1.85 -25.36 -53.02
N ALA A 8 -1.56 -24.07 -52.89
CA ALA A 8 -2.43 -23.00 -52.39
C ALA A 8 -2.95 -22.09 -53.53
N LEU A 9 -4.12 -21.45 -53.38
CA LEU A 9 -4.59 -20.23 -54.09
C LEU A 9 -5.97 -19.80 -53.48
N ILE A 10 -6.14 -18.69 -52.74
CA ILE A 10 -6.38 -17.26 -53.09
C ILE A 10 -7.74 -16.95 -53.76
N LEU A 11 -8.31 -15.79 -53.37
CA LEU A 11 -9.40 -14.95 -53.94
C LEU A 11 -10.79 -15.20 -53.31
N GLY A 12 -11.59 -14.22 -52.86
CA GLY A 12 -11.51 -12.76 -52.81
C GLY A 12 -12.92 -12.18 -52.64
N LEU A 13 -13.03 -11.05 -51.93
CA LEU A 13 -14.10 -10.01 -51.99
C LEU A 13 -15.56 -10.37 -51.63
N LEU A 14 -16.12 -9.73 -50.60
CA LEU A 14 -17.25 -8.80 -50.81
C LEU A 14 -17.46 -7.85 -49.60
N LEU A 15 -17.42 -6.56 -49.94
CA LEU A 15 -17.79 -5.38 -49.16
C LEU A 15 -19.31 -5.38 -48.92
N VAL A 16 -19.79 -5.16 -47.69
CA VAL A 16 -21.14 -4.59 -47.47
C VAL A 16 -21.03 -3.44 -46.46
N THR A 17 -21.74 -2.39 -46.84
CA THR A 17 -21.68 -0.98 -46.44
C THR A 17 -22.16 -0.69 -45.02
N MET A 18 -21.55 0.34 -44.41
CA MET A 18 -22.13 1.09 -43.29
C MET A 18 -23.39 1.85 -43.71
N LEU A 19 -24.40 1.89 -42.83
CA LEU A 19 -25.22 3.07 -42.54
C LEU A 19 -25.87 2.85 -41.16
N GLY A 20 -25.64 3.82 -40.27
CA GLY A 20 -25.97 3.73 -38.86
C GLY A 20 -27.44 3.92 -38.52
N CYS A 21 -27.77 3.59 -37.28
CA CYS A 21 -28.86 4.20 -36.55
C CYS A 21 -28.47 4.25 -35.07
N GLU A 22 -28.30 5.47 -34.56
CA GLU A 22 -28.20 5.74 -33.13
C GLU A 22 -29.53 5.40 -32.45
N THR A 23 -29.49 4.68 -31.33
CA THR A 23 -30.41 4.91 -30.21
C THR A 23 -29.66 4.67 -28.90
N LYS A 24 -29.78 5.64 -27.99
CA LYS A 24 -29.27 5.69 -26.62
C LYS A 24 -30.14 4.87 -25.65
N ALA A 25 -29.60 4.68 -24.45
CA ALA A 25 -30.14 4.10 -23.20
C ALA A 25 -29.75 2.62 -23.03
N GLU A 26 -29.20 2.13 -21.91
CA GLU A 26 -29.10 2.64 -20.54
C GLU A 26 -28.04 1.80 -19.79
N ASP A 27 -27.26 2.46 -18.93
CA ASP A 27 -26.54 1.99 -17.74
C ASP A 27 -26.13 0.51 -17.60
N GLU A 28 -24.89 0.21 -17.98
CA GLU A 28 -24.09 -0.83 -17.35
C GLU A 28 -22.90 -0.16 -16.64
N LYS A 29 -23.04 0.06 -15.32
CA LYS A 29 -21.89 0.36 -14.46
C LYS A 29 -21.07 -0.91 -14.34
N ASP A 30 -20.18 -1.06 -15.31
CA ASP A 30 -19.19 -2.14 -15.31
C ASP A 30 -18.25 -1.96 -14.12
N ASN A 31 -18.16 -3.04 -13.37
CA ASN A 31 -17.54 -3.18 -12.09
C ASN A 31 -16.04 -3.42 -12.34
N SER A 32 -15.31 -2.35 -12.71
CA SER A 32 -13.88 -2.51 -12.97
C SER A 32 -13.11 -2.61 -11.65
N SER A 33 -12.80 -3.86 -11.33
CA SER A 33 -11.72 -4.30 -10.46
C SER A 33 -10.51 -3.37 -10.56
N ILE A 34 -10.26 -2.58 -9.52
CA ILE A 34 -8.98 -1.89 -9.33
C ILE A 34 -7.98 -2.94 -8.83
N ASN A 35 -7.54 -3.82 -9.73
CA ASN A 35 -6.26 -4.51 -9.60
C ASN A 35 -5.18 -3.62 -10.22
N ASN A 36 -4.91 -2.48 -9.58
CA ASN A 36 -3.75 -1.65 -9.92
C ASN A 36 -2.50 -2.19 -9.22
N HIS A 37 -2.14 -3.44 -9.48
CA HIS A 37 -0.78 -3.91 -9.24
C HIS A 37 0.11 -3.51 -10.42
N THR A 38 0.39 -2.20 -10.53
CA THR A 38 1.62 -1.80 -11.20
C THR A 38 2.75 -2.40 -10.40
N VAL A 39 3.51 -3.34 -10.97
CA VAL A 39 4.69 -3.94 -10.34
C VAL A 39 5.68 -2.80 -10.07
N GLN A 40 5.70 -2.28 -8.85
CA GLN A 40 6.65 -1.26 -8.43
C GLN A 40 8.04 -1.90 -8.39
N LYS A 41 9.06 -1.23 -8.97
CA LYS A 41 10.41 -1.79 -8.97
C LYS A 41 10.98 -1.69 -7.56
N ILE A 42 11.33 -2.84 -6.98
CA ILE A 42 12.02 -2.91 -5.69
C ILE A 42 13.39 -2.24 -5.84
N TYR A 43 13.67 -1.29 -4.96
CA TYR A 43 14.96 -0.65 -4.89
C TYR A 43 15.86 -1.42 -3.92
N LYS A 44 17.02 -1.86 -4.41
CA LYS A 44 18.06 -2.51 -3.62
C LYS A 44 19.03 -1.45 -3.11
N VAL A 45 19.16 -1.36 -1.79
CA VAL A 45 20.13 -0.49 -1.13
C VAL A 45 21.54 -1.00 -1.47
N PRO A 46 22.43 -0.13 -1.97
CA PRO A 46 23.82 -0.50 -2.23
C PRO A 46 24.47 -1.08 -0.96
N ILE A 47 25.29 -2.13 -1.11
CA ILE A 47 25.86 -2.90 0.02
C ILE A 47 26.64 -1.98 0.98
N GLU A 48 27.38 -1.02 0.42
CA GLU A 48 28.13 0.00 1.15
C GLU A 48 27.26 0.97 1.96
N LYS A 49 25.98 1.09 1.62
CA LYS A 49 24.98 1.90 2.33
C LYS A 49 24.14 1.07 3.30
N ILE A 50 24.33 -0.25 3.40
CA ILE A 50 23.58 -1.07 4.35
C ILE A 50 23.97 -0.66 5.78
N LYS A 51 22.98 -0.20 6.54
CA LYS A 51 23.14 0.19 7.94
C LYS A 51 22.41 -0.79 8.83
N LYS A 52 22.92 -0.94 10.06
CA LYS A 52 22.18 -1.60 11.14
C LYS A 52 20.92 -0.80 11.54
N GLN A 53 21.00 0.52 11.40
CA GLN A 53 19.89 1.44 11.63
C GLN A 53 20.07 2.65 10.70
N TYR A 54 19.01 2.98 9.99
CA TYR A 54 18.90 4.13 9.10
C TYR A 54 18.40 5.34 9.87
N SER A 55 19.04 6.48 9.65
CA SER A 55 18.55 7.81 10.03
C SER A 55 17.49 8.32 9.04
N ILE A 56 16.87 9.45 9.37
CA ILE A 56 15.93 10.13 8.45
C ILE A 56 16.67 10.64 7.22
N GLU A 57 17.91 11.09 7.38
CA GLU A 57 18.79 11.54 6.29
C GLU A 57 19.10 10.37 5.36
N ASP A 58 19.45 9.20 5.91
CA ASP A 58 19.67 8.00 5.10
C ASP A 58 18.40 7.63 4.33
N PHE A 59 17.23 7.65 4.98
CA PHE A 59 15.95 7.37 4.30
C PHE A 59 15.67 8.34 3.16
N ASN A 60 15.88 9.65 3.37
CA ASN A 60 15.66 10.66 2.34
C ASN A 60 16.46 10.41 1.07
N GLU A 61 17.72 10.00 1.24
CA GLU A 61 18.58 9.62 0.12
C GLU A 61 18.00 8.41 -0.63
N LEU A 62 17.66 7.33 0.08
CA LEU A 62 17.09 6.12 -0.50
C LEU A 62 15.75 6.39 -1.19
N TYR A 63 14.87 7.18 -0.57
CA TYR A 63 13.58 7.56 -1.11
C TYR A 63 13.73 8.38 -2.39
N THR A 64 14.67 9.33 -2.42
CA THR A 64 14.98 10.13 -3.61
C THR A 64 15.45 9.24 -4.77
N GLU A 65 16.30 8.24 -4.50
CA GLU A 65 16.73 7.28 -5.49
C GLU A 65 15.57 6.38 -5.97
N TYR A 66 14.74 5.90 -5.04
CA TYR A 66 13.54 5.11 -5.35
C TYR A 66 12.59 5.84 -6.31
N LEU A 67 12.30 7.12 -6.05
CA LEU A 67 11.43 7.93 -6.91
C LEU A 67 12.00 8.09 -8.32
N LYS A 68 13.31 8.35 -8.43
CA LYS A 68 13.99 8.46 -9.73
C LYS A 68 13.91 7.16 -10.52
N LEU A 69 14.13 6.01 -9.89
CA LEU A 69 14.09 4.70 -10.55
C LEU A 69 12.71 4.31 -11.07
N ASN A 70 11.67 4.79 -10.38
CA ASN A 70 10.27 4.54 -10.73
C ASN A 70 9.66 5.67 -11.57
N ASN A 71 10.45 6.68 -11.99
CA ASN A 71 9.99 7.84 -12.74
C ASN A 71 8.81 8.58 -12.06
N ILE A 72 8.84 8.67 -10.73
CA ILE A 72 7.83 9.36 -9.93
C ILE A 72 8.28 10.80 -9.73
N ASP A 73 7.56 11.75 -10.31
CA ASP A 73 7.77 13.17 -10.06
C ASP A 73 6.80 13.68 -8.99
N ILE A 74 7.32 14.03 -7.81
CA ILE A 74 6.53 14.57 -6.70
C ILE A 74 6.31 16.10 -6.87
N LYS A 75 7.08 16.78 -7.73
CA LYS A 75 7.09 18.25 -7.78
C LYS A 75 5.79 18.87 -8.30
N THR A 76 5.02 18.16 -9.10
CA THR A 76 3.86 18.75 -9.81
C THR A 76 2.58 18.84 -8.99
N SER A 77 2.37 18.03 -7.94
CA SER A 77 1.21 18.20 -7.03
C SER A 77 1.52 19.10 -5.83
N ALA A 78 2.78 19.12 -5.44
CA ALA A 78 3.27 19.78 -4.25
C ALA A 78 3.26 21.32 -4.34
N GLU A 79 3.41 21.92 -5.52
CA GLU A 79 3.53 23.38 -5.65
C GLU A 79 2.18 24.11 -5.60
N ASP A 80 1.13 23.50 -6.12
CA ASP A 80 -0.23 24.08 -6.10
C ASP A 80 -0.85 24.05 -4.68
N ASP A 81 -0.61 22.97 -3.92
CA ASP A 81 -1.10 22.78 -2.54
C ASP A 81 -0.40 23.64 -1.48
N LYS A 82 0.74 24.27 -1.81
CA LYS A 82 1.54 25.10 -0.87
C LYS A 82 1.07 26.54 -0.76
N THR A 83 0.20 26.99 -1.65
CA THR A 83 -0.19 28.41 -1.74
C THR A 83 -0.86 28.86 -0.43
N GLY A 84 -0.14 29.63 0.38
CA GLY A 84 -0.61 30.17 1.66
C GLY A 84 -0.15 29.42 2.92
N MET A 85 0.63 28.34 2.83
CA MET A 85 1.18 27.65 4.01
C MET A 85 2.38 28.39 4.61
N SER A 86 2.46 28.41 5.95
CA SER A 86 3.64 28.94 6.64
C SER A 86 4.87 28.06 6.37
N LYS A 87 6.08 28.61 6.48
CA LYS A 87 7.33 27.83 6.33
C LYS A 87 7.42 26.67 7.33
N GLU A 88 6.90 26.85 8.53
CA GLU A 88 6.86 25.81 9.56
C GLU A 88 5.91 24.68 9.17
N ASP A 89 4.72 25.02 8.65
CA ASP A 89 3.77 24.01 8.17
C ASP A 89 4.30 23.29 6.94
N GLN A 90 4.97 23.99 6.03
CA GLN A 90 5.64 23.36 4.88
C GLN A 90 6.71 22.37 5.33
N LEU A 91 7.51 22.72 6.35
CA LEU A 91 8.52 21.82 6.89
C LEU A 91 7.86 20.57 7.47
N LYS A 92 6.80 20.73 8.28
CA LYS A 92 5.99 19.62 8.81
C LYS A 92 5.44 18.75 7.69
N TYR A 93 4.90 19.37 6.64
CA TYR A 93 4.30 18.68 5.50
C TYR A 93 5.23 17.64 4.89
N TYR A 94 6.52 17.97 4.66
CA TYR A 94 7.48 17.03 4.07
C TYR A 94 8.27 16.20 5.09
N THR A 95 7.89 16.22 6.38
CA THR A 95 8.60 15.40 7.36
C THR A 95 8.49 13.91 7.05
N ILE A 96 9.55 13.20 7.39
CA ILE A 96 9.56 11.74 7.42
C ILE A 96 9.66 11.33 8.88
N SER A 97 8.90 10.30 9.25
CA SER A 97 8.93 9.73 10.59
C SER A 97 9.31 8.25 10.51
N ASP A 98 10.21 7.82 11.40
CA ASP A 98 10.34 6.40 11.74
C ASP A 98 9.12 6.01 12.59
N ILE A 99 8.27 5.15 12.06
CA ILE A 99 7.04 4.68 12.71
C ILE A 99 7.19 3.24 13.22
N THR A 100 8.41 2.71 13.28
CA THR A 100 8.67 1.33 13.69
C THR A 100 8.38 1.12 15.17
N PRO A 101 7.40 0.27 15.54
CA PRO A 101 7.22 -0.12 16.93
C PRO A 101 8.40 -0.97 17.42
N GLU A 102 8.75 -0.82 18.70
CA GLU A 102 9.90 -1.53 19.29
C GLU A 102 9.79 -3.06 19.17
N ASN A 103 8.58 -3.62 19.27
CA ASN A 103 8.38 -5.07 19.09
C ASN A 103 8.71 -5.53 17.67
N VAL A 104 8.32 -4.75 16.65
CA VAL A 104 8.64 -5.05 15.24
C VAL A 104 10.14 -4.97 15.00
N LYS A 105 10.80 -3.93 15.51
CA LYS A 105 12.25 -3.79 15.43
C LYS A 105 12.98 -4.96 16.08
N LYS A 106 12.48 -5.44 17.23
CA LYS A 106 13.09 -6.56 17.98
C LYS A 106 12.89 -7.91 17.31
N GLU A 107 11.69 -8.17 16.78
CA GLU A 107 11.32 -9.48 16.24
C GLU A 107 11.75 -9.68 14.78
N ILE A 108 11.72 -8.61 13.98
CA ILE A 108 11.99 -8.67 12.53
C ILE A 108 13.34 -8.02 12.20
N GLY A 109 13.71 -6.94 12.90
CA GLY A 109 14.91 -6.17 12.58
C GLY A 109 14.77 -5.27 11.36
N CYS A 110 13.54 -4.94 10.95
CA CYS A 110 13.26 -3.95 9.91
C CYS A 110 13.09 -2.53 10.50
N GLN A 111 13.05 -1.54 9.61
CA GLN A 111 12.56 -0.19 9.93
C GLN A 111 11.44 0.20 8.97
N ILE A 112 10.50 0.99 9.47
CA ILE A 112 9.32 1.44 8.75
C ILE A 112 9.27 2.95 8.84
N PHE A 113 9.28 3.60 7.68
CA PHE A 113 9.23 5.04 7.56
C PHE A 113 7.95 5.47 6.88
N LYS A 114 7.41 6.62 7.29
CA LYS A 114 6.23 7.23 6.70
C LYS A 114 6.52 8.65 6.28
N VAL A 115 6.15 8.99 5.06
CA VAL A 115 6.22 10.35 4.52
C VAL A 115 4.95 11.08 4.93
N ASN A 116 5.10 12.19 5.65
CA ASN A 116 3.98 12.88 6.25
C ASN A 116 3.00 13.47 5.22
N TYR A 117 3.50 14.07 4.14
CA TYR A 117 2.67 14.67 3.09
C TYR A 117 1.82 13.64 2.37
N THR A 118 2.45 12.59 1.84
CA THR A 118 1.77 11.60 0.99
C THR A 118 1.13 10.48 1.79
N CYS A 119 1.43 10.38 3.09
CA CYS A 119 1.11 9.25 3.97
C CYS A 119 1.68 7.89 3.52
N GLU A 120 2.45 7.85 2.42
CA GLU A 120 3.09 6.64 1.92
C GLU A 120 4.08 6.10 2.94
N SER A 121 4.08 4.77 3.08
CA SER A 121 4.89 4.07 4.07
C SER A 121 5.81 3.07 3.39
N TYR A 122 6.98 2.86 3.99
CA TYR A 122 8.05 2.07 3.39
C TYR A 122 8.75 1.22 4.43
N VAL A 123 9.00 -0.03 4.09
CA VAL A 123 9.80 -0.99 4.86
C VAL A 123 11.22 -1.01 4.31
N ILE A 124 12.21 -0.87 5.20
CA ILE A 124 13.61 -1.17 4.93
C ILE A 124 13.96 -2.46 5.66
N TYR A 125 14.32 -3.49 4.91
CA TYR A 125 14.69 -4.80 5.44
C TYR A 125 15.81 -5.42 4.62
N LYS A 126 16.88 -5.88 5.29
CA LYS A 126 18.05 -6.53 4.68
C LYS A 126 18.62 -5.79 3.46
N GLY A 127 18.63 -4.46 3.51
CA GLY A 127 19.13 -3.63 2.41
C GLY A 127 18.19 -3.56 1.21
N GLU A 128 16.90 -3.81 1.38
CA GLU A 128 15.88 -3.63 0.35
C GLU A 128 14.78 -2.72 0.85
N PHE A 129 14.17 -1.99 -0.09
CA PHE A 129 13.21 -0.93 0.16
C PHE A 129 11.87 -1.27 -0.51
N PHE A 130 10.80 -1.35 0.30
CA PHE A 130 9.48 -1.80 -0.13
C PHE A 130 8.39 -0.79 0.25
N PRO A 131 7.53 -0.37 -0.69
CA PRO A 131 6.31 0.35 -0.35
C PRO A 131 5.31 -0.57 0.37
N ILE A 132 4.58 -0.04 1.34
CA ILE A 132 3.46 -0.72 2.01
C ILE A 132 2.34 0.29 2.31
N GLY A 133 1.10 -0.20 2.38
CA GLY A 133 -0.03 0.55 2.92
C GLY A 133 -0.24 1.88 2.20
N PHE A 134 -0.78 1.79 0.99
CA PHE A 134 -1.07 2.93 0.11
C PHE A 134 -1.72 4.09 0.88
N GLY A 135 -1.16 5.30 0.75
CA GLY A 135 -1.51 6.44 1.61
C GLY A 135 -2.36 7.52 0.97
N PHE A 136 -2.52 7.50 -0.36
CA PHE A 136 -3.14 8.59 -1.11
C PHE A 136 -4.52 8.99 -0.59
N GLY A 137 -4.65 10.22 -0.08
CA GLY A 137 -5.90 10.81 0.38
C GLY A 137 -6.45 10.25 1.70
N GLY A 138 -5.72 9.37 2.37
CA GLY A 138 -6.06 8.86 3.71
C GLY A 138 -4.88 9.02 4.66
N TYR A 139 -4.79 8.15 5.67
CA TYR A 139 -3.72 8.18 6.65
C TYR A 139 -2.58 7.21 6.30
N GLY A 140 -2.61 6.45 5.21
CA GLY A 140 -1.62 5.39 4.95
C GLY A 140 -1.58 4.41 6.10
N VAL A 141 -0.41 3.86 6.45
CA VAL A 141 -0.30 2.94 7.59
C VAL A 141 -0.72 3.62 8.90
N VAL A 142 -1.68 2.99 9.60
CA VAL A 142 -2.31 3.48 10.83
C VAL A 142 -1.80 2.75 12.07
N THR A 143 -1.92 1.41 12.09
CA THR A 143 -1.36 0.53 13.12
C THR A 143 -0.63 -0.63 12.50
N LEU A 144 0.39 -1.16 13.17
CA LEU A 144 1.16 -2.29 12.67
C LEU A 144 1.74 -3.10 13.82
N THR A 145 1.93 -4.40 13.58
CA THR A 145 2.50 -5.35 14.53
C THR A 145 3.02 -6.58 13.77
N THR A 146 3.52 -7.56 14.52
CA THR A 146 4.08 -8.80 13.96
C THR A 146 3.06 -9.94 13.95
N CYS A 147 3.15 -10.80 12.96
CA CYS A 147 2.50 -12.10 12.90
C CYS A 147 3.46 -13.16 12.35
N ASP A 148 3.11 -14.44 12.39
CA ASP A 148 3.81 -15.50 11.64
C ASP A 148 2.79 -15.97 10.61
N PHE A 149 2.83 -15.39 9.40
CA PHE A 149 1.73 -15.48 8.45
C PHE A 149 1.74 -16.82 7.71
N ASP A 150 2.92 -17.27 7.28
CA ASP A 150 3.12 -18.50 6.53
C ASP A 150 3.48 -19.72 7.41
N GLU A 151 3.61 -19.53 8.72
CA GLU A 151 4.01 -20.55 9.71
C GLU A 151 5.44 -21.08 9.46
N ASP A 152 6.32 -20.27 8.84
CA ASP A 152 7.73 -20.61 8.61
C ASP A 152 8.63 -20.31 9.82
N GLY A 153 8.10 -19.64 10.85
CA GLY A 153 8.79 -19.23 12.07
C GLY A 153 9.54 -17.90 11.98
N GLN A 154 9.60 -17.28 10.80
CA GLN A 154 9.92 -15.87 10.62
C GLN A 154 8.67 -15.02 10.95
N LYS A 155 8.92 -13.83 11.52
CA LYS A 155 7.83 -12.87 11.75
C LYS A 155 7.63 -11.99 10.53
N ASP A 156 6.37 -11.83 10.17
CA ASP A 156 5.82 -10.95 9.13
C ASP A 156 5.18 -9.71 9.71
N LEU A 157 4.93 -8.73 8.85
CA LEU A 157 4.22 -7.52 9.22
C LEU A 157 2.73 -7.69 8.94
N ILE A 158 1.88 -7.39 9.93
CA ILE A 158 0.45 -7.15 9.72
C ILE A 158 0.09 -5.74 10.17
N TYR A 159 -0.69 -5.03 9.38
CA TYR A 159 -0.98 -3.62 9.61
C TYR A 159 -2.35 -3.22 9.07
N THR A 160 -2.84 -2.09 9.56
CA THR A 160 -3.97 -1.38 8.98
C THR A 160 -3.49 -0.15 8.24
N PHE A 161 -4.19 0.20 7.17
CA PHE A 161 -3.91 1.42 6.43
C PHE A 161 -5.18 2.00 5.83
N SER A 162 -5.17 3.30 5.53
CA SER A 162 -6.31 3.97 4.92
C SER A 162 -5.95 4.92 3.78
N TRP A 163 -6.85 5.02 2.81
CA TRP A 163 -6.69 5.80 1.59
C TRP A 163 -8.03 6.26 1.02
N GLY A 164 -7.99 7.26 0.14
CA GLY A 164 -9.10 7.72 -0.67
C GLY A 164 -9.34 9.23 -0.61
N SER A 165 -9.13 9.93 -1.73
CA SER A 165 -9.40 11.37 -1.87
C SER A 165 -10.90 11.71 -2.06
N GLY A 166 -11.78 11.01 -1.35
CA GLY A 166 -13.23 11.12 -1.47
C GLY A 166 -13.94 10.06 -0.65
N LEU A 167 -14.03 8.83 -1.17
CA LEU A 167 -14.49 7.68 -0.39
C LEU A 167 -13.33 7.13 0.45
N HIS A 168 -13.36 7.36 1.76
CA HIS A 168 -12.36 6.84 2.70
C HIS A 168 -12.49 5.32 2.83
N ARG A 169 -11.38 4.62 2.68
CA ARG A 169 -11.29 3.15 2.76
C ARG A 169 -10.17 2.77 3.69
N SER A 170 -10.45 1.83 4.58
CA SER A 170 -9.47 1.28 5.49
C SER A 170 -9.37 -0.22 5.32
N HIS A 171 -8.15 -0.70 5.18
CA HIS A 171 -7.80 -2.07 4.83
C HIS A 171 -6.82 -2.66 5.84
N ILE A 172 -6.63 -3.97 5.72
CA ILE A 172 -5.61 -4.72 6.44
C ILE A 172 -4.61 -5.22 5.40
N GLY A 173 -3.33 -4.95 5.64
CA GLY A 173 -2.22 -5.39 4.80
C GLY A 173 -1.33 -6.35 5.57
N ILE A 174 -0.71 -7.26 4.82
CA ILE A 174 0.36 -8.13 5.31
C ILE A 174 1.57 -7.94 4.40
N PHE A 175 2.74 -7.81 4.99
CA PHE A 175 4.01 -7.89 4.26
C PHE A 175 4.75 -9.14 4.71
N ASP A 176 4.79 -10.11 3.80
CA ASP A 176 5.50 -11.37 3.94
C ASP A 176 7.00 -11.12 3.65
N PHE A 177 7.87 -11.38 4.63
CA PHE A 177 9.31 -11.15 4.49
C PHE A 177 10.06 -12.27 3.77
N SER A 178 9.46 -13.47 3.70
CA SER A 178 9.97 -14.62 2.97
C SER A 178 9.74 -14.44 1.46
N GLU A 179 8.55 -14.00 1.06
CA GLU A 179 8.21 -13.66 -0.33
C GLU A 179 8.55 -12.22 -0.72
N LYS A 180 8.79 -11.34 0.26
CA LYS A 180 9.02 -9.88 0.09
C LYS A 180 7.87 -9.21 -0.65
N LYS A 181 6.65 -9.52 -0.24
CA LYS A 181 5.43 -9.16 -0.96
C LYS A 181 4.35 -8.65 -0.02
N GLU A 182 3.68 -7.60 -0.45
CA GLU A 182 2.47 -7.08 0.18
C GLU A 182 1.23 -7.82 -0.34
N THR A 183 0.34 -8.19 0.58
CA THR A 183 -1.01 -8.69 0.29
C THR A 183 -2.04 -7.88 1.06
N TRP A 184 -3.06 -7.38 0.36
CA TRP A 184 -4.21 -6.72 0.98
C TRP A 184 -5.29 -7.76 1.24
N LEU A 185 -5.84 -7.76 2.44
CA LEU A 185 -6.94 -8.66 2.77
C LEU A 185 -8.23 -8.17 2.13
N ASP A 186 -9.10 -9.11 1.75
CA ASP A 186 -10.45 -8.84 1.25
C ASP A 186 -11.39 -8.44 2.40
N PHE A 187 -11.06 -7.29 2.99
CA PHE A 187 -11.82 -6.62 4.04
C PHE A 187 -11.61 -5.12 3.87
N VAL A 188 -12.70 -4.38 3.84
CA VAL A 188 -12.70 -2.92 3.75
C VAL A 188 -13.70 -2.33 4.73
N GLN A 189 -13.23 -1.40 5.55
CA GLN A 189 -14.10 -0.51 6.31
C GLN A 189 -14.23 0.81 5.56
N LEU A 190 -15.46 1.23 5.29
CA LEU A 190 -15.74 2.50 4.63
C LEU A 190 -15.98 3.60 5.66
N ASN A 191 -15.52 4.81 5.34
CA ASN A 191 -15.77 6.05 6.09
C ASN A 191 -15.22 6.09 7.53
N GLU A 192 -14.50 5.06 7.98
CA GLU A 192 -13.84 5.00 9.28
C GLU A 192 -12.46 4.37 9.13
N ASP A 193 -11.52 4.77 9.99
CA ASP A 193 -10.25 4.09 10.14
C ASP A 193 -10.40 2.82 10.97
N ILE A 194 -9.51 1.85 10.76
CA ILE A 194 -9.45 0.62 11.55
C ILE A 194 -8.07 0.44 12.18
N VAL A 195 -8.06 -0.25 13.31
CA VAL A 195 -6.85 -0.59 14.05
C VAL A 195 -6.84 -2.04 14.49
N LEU A 196 -5.64 -2.60 14.59
CA LEU A 196 -5.43 -3.98 15.02
C LEU A 196 -5.08 -4.05 16.50
N GLU A 197 -5.70 -4.98 17.20
CA GLU A 197 -5.30 -5.46 18.52
C GLU A 197 -4.79 -6.89 18.38
N LYS A 198 -3.51 -7.11 18.70
CA LYS A 198 -2.90 -8.44 18.69
C LYS A 198 -3.32 -9.21 19.94
N LEU A 199 -4.05 -10.33 19.75
CA LEU A 199 -4.42 -11.24 20.83
C LEU A 199 -3.42 -12.40 20.98
N SER A 200 -2.87 -12.85 19.86
CA SER A 200 -1.76 -13.81 19.78
C SER A 200 -0.99 -13.60 18.47
N ASP A 201 0.04 -14.40 18.20
CA ASP A 201 0.80 -14.31 16.95
C ASP A 201 -0.01 -14.51 15.66
N SER A 202 -1.18 -15.12 15.79
CA SER A 202 -2.04 -15.48 14.66
C SER A 202 -3.46 -14.95 14.78
N ILE A 203 -3.82 -14.25 15.87
CA ILE A 203 -5.20 -13.82 16.13
C ILE A 203 -5.23 -12.34 16.47
N PHE A 204 -6.08 -11.59 15.78
CA PHE A 204 -6.24 -10.15 15.96
C PHE A 204 -7.71 -9.76 16.00
N ASN A 205 -8.02 -8.78 16.84
CA ASN A 205 -9.27 -8.04 16.75
C ASN A 205 -9.05 -6.80 15.88
N VAL A 206 -10.10 -6.40 15.15
CA VAL A 206 -10.12 -5.19 14.34
C VAL A 206 -11.18 -4.26 14.90
N TYR A 207 -10.77 -3.05 15.27
CA TYR A 207 -11.68 -2.02 15.77
C TYR A 207 -11.78 -0.88 14.77
N THR A 208 -12.96 -0.25 14.66
CA THR A 208 -13.03 1.10 14.11
C THR A 208 -12.39 2.09 15.08
N THR A 209 -11.90 3.21 14.56
CA THR A 209 -11.32 4.30 15.36
C THR A 209 -11.61 5.64 14.72
N ASP A 210 -11.61 6.69 15.55
CA ASP A 210 -11.28 8.03 15.05
C ASP A 210 -9.78 8.25 15.19
N LEU A 211 -9.19 8.95 14.21
CA LEU A 211 -7.81 9.42 14.28
C LEU A 211 -7.82 10.92 14.54
N GLU A 212 -7.39 11.32 15.73
CA GLU A 212 -7.24 12.73 16.08
C GLU A 212 -5.79 13.16 15.88
N LEU A 213 -5.54 14.05 14.92
CA LEU A 213 -4.21 14.62 14.70
C LEU A 213 -3.79 15.44 15.92
N LYS A 214 -2.62 15.13 16.49
CA LYS A 214 -2.06 15.92 17.60
C LYS A 214 -1.64 17.32 17.17
N GLU A 215 -1.25 17.43 15.91
CA GLU A 215 -0.77 18.66 15.29
C GLU A 215 -1.35 18.76 13.88
N LYS A 216 -1.74 19.97 13.49
CA LYS A 216 -2.24 20.26 12.15
C LYS A 216 -1.20 19.82 11.10
N LEU A 217 -1.65 19.10 10.07
CA LEU A 217 -0.83 18.59 8.96
C LEU A 217 0.28 17.61 9.38
N ASN A 218 0.14 16.91 10.52
CA ASN A 218 1.08 15.89 10.98
C ASN A 218 0.42 14.49 11.02
N TYR A 219 0.31 13.86 9.87
CA TYR A 219 -0.28 12.55 9.64
C TYR A 219 0.58 11.37 10.13
N THR A 220 1.69 11.62 10.81
CA THR A 220 2.46 10.57 11.50
C THR A 220 2.22 10.56 13.02
N ARG A 221 1.48 11.56 13.55
CA ARG A 221 1.22 11.70 14.98
C ARG A 221 -0.26 11.96 15.26
N TYR A 222 -0.97 10.88 15.56
CA TYR A 222 -2.38 10.92 15.94
C TYR A 222 -2.64 10.15 17.24
N ILE A 223 -3.77 10.45 17.86
CA ILE A 223 -4.35 9.67 18.95
C ILE A 223 -5.30 8.65 18.33
N ILE A 224 -5.16 7.40 18.76
CA ILE A 224 -6.03 6.30 18.38
C ILE A 224 -7.03 6.09 19.52
N ALA A 225 -8.32 6.08 19.19
CA ALA A 225 -9.41 5.83 20.11
C ALA A 225 -10.28 4.69 19.56
N PRO A 226 -9.95 3.42 19.87
CA PRO A 226 -10.73 2.27 19.40
C PRO A 226 -12.19 2.36 19.88
N LYS A 227 -13.14 2.07 18.98
CA LYS A 227 -14.58 2.21 19.22
C LYS A 227 -15.31 0.87 19.27
N LYS A 228 -15.53 0.27 18.10
CA LYS A 228 -16.34 -0.95 17.93
C LYS A 228 -15.48 -2.01 17.27
N ILE A 229 -15.51 -3.24 17.80
CA ILE A 229 -14.95 -4.38 17.09
C ILE A 229 -15.79 -4.70 15.86
N VAL A 230 -15.17 -4.76 14.68
CA VAL A 230 -15.83 -4.97 13.39
C VAL A 230 -15.37 -6.21 12.66
N ALA A 231 -14.22 -6.77 13.03
CA ALA A 231 -13.77 -8.05 12.50
C ALA A 231 -12.83 -8.76 13.47
N LYS A 232 -12.68 -10.06 13.23
CA LYS A 232 -11.61 -10.88 13.77
C LYS A 232 -10.74 -11.38 12.61
N VAL A 233 -9.43 -11.34 12.79
CA VAL A 233 -8.45 -11.78 11.80
C VAL A 233 -7.71 -12.98 12.36
N ILE A 234 -7.54 -14.01 11.54
CA ILE A 234 -6.79 -15.20 11.86
C ILE A 234 -5.79 -15.50 10.73
N ALA A 235 -4.50 -15.36 11.01
CA ALA A 235 -3.41 -15.72 10.10
C ALA A 235 -3.05 -17.20 10.28
N LYS A 236 -3.15 -18.02 9.23
CA LYS A 236 -2.85 -19.46 9.24
C LYS A 236 -2.32 -19.90 7.88
N ARG A 237 -1.18 -20.59 7.87
CA ARG A 237 -0.61 -21.31 6.70
C ARG A 237 -0.58 -20.49 5.40
N GLY A 238 -0.12 -19.25 5.46
CA GLY A 238 -0.02 -18.37 4.28
C GLY A 238 -1.37 -17.90 3.76
N SER A 239 -2.41 -18.00 4.59
CA SER A 239 -3.74 -17.49 4.33
C SER A 239 -4.24 -16.69 5.53
N VAL A 240 -5.11 -15.73 5.29
CA VAL A 240 -5.77 -14.99 6.36
C VAL A 240 -7.27 -15.07 6.19
N GLU A 241 -7.91 -15.50 7.27
CA GLU A 241 -9.35 -15.43 7.41
C GLU A 241 -9.71 -14.13 8.13
N VAL A 242 -10.57 -13.33 7.49
CA VAL A 242 -11.20 -12.19 8.14
C VAL A 242 -12.67 -12.52 8.34
N THR A 243 -13.11 -12.55 9.60
CA THR A 243 -14.51 -12.76 9.97
C THR A 243 -15.12 -11.42 10.39
N PRO A 244 -15.94 -10.78 9.54
CA PRO A 244 -16.67 -9.57 9.92
C PRO A 244 -17.64 -9.86 11.06
N LEU A 245 -17.72 -8.95 12.02
CA LEU A 245 -18.64 -9.00 13.14
C LEU A 245 -19.78 -8.00 12.88
N LYS A 246 -21.02 -8.46 13.00
CA LYS A 246 -22.22 -7.62 12.83
C LYS A 246 -22.42 -6.72 14.05
#